data_AF-A0A257B0U0-F1
#
_entry.id   AF-A0A257B0U0-F1
#
_cell.length_a   1.000
_cell.length_b   1.000
_cell.length_c   1.000
_cell.angle_alpha   90.00
_cell.angle_beta   90.00
_cell.angle_gamma   90.00
#
_symmetry.space_group_name_H-M   'P 1'
#
loop_
_entity.id
_entity.type
_entity.pdbx_description
1 polymer ?
#
loop_
_entity_poly.entity_id
_entity_poly.type
_entity_poly.pdbx_seq_one_letter_code
_entity_poly.pdbx_strand_id
1 'polypeptide(L)'
;MSATPPAEIFEPYERLIPIEVMGQVMRVPENNVVLRGFQFLDMESISYGDFCWNGDCTNCQIRYHRPGEDRERPALSCRIQAREGMRIVGLSKHIRLRCLSAAAPPANLTSAP
;
A
#
# COMPACT_ATOMS: atom_id res chain seq x y z
N MET A 1 0.91 -19.35 23.46
CA MET A 1 1.39 -19.52 22.08
C MET A 1 1.18 -18.18 21.37
N SER A 2 2.20 -17.33 21.33
CA SER A 2 2.12 -16.06 20.59
C SER A 2 2.31 -16.37 19.11
N ALA A 3 1.26 -16.18 18.32
CA ALA A 3 1.33 -16.25 16.88
C ALA A 3 2.10 -15.03 16.37
N THR A 4 3.41 -15.18 16.19
CA THR A 4 4.17 -14.30 15.29
C THR A 4 3.55 -14.46 13.89
N PRO A 5 3.20 -13.38 13.17
CA PRO A 5 2.81 -13.50 11.76
C PRO A 5 3.91 -14.26 11.01
N PRO A 6 3.61 -15.02 9.95
CA PRO A 6 4.58 -15.92 9.31
C PRO A 6 5.83 -15.12 8.92
N ALA A 7 6.88 -15.25 9.74
CA ALA A 7 8.07 -14.40 9.70
C ALA A 7 8.91 -14.61 8.44
N GLU A 8 8.51 -15.57 7.59
CA GLU A 8 9.26 -15.98 6.40
C GLU A 8 8.98 -15.10 5.16
N ILE A 9 7.89 -14.33 5.13
CA ILE A 9 7.51 -13.55 3.94
C ILE A 9 7.88 -12.07 3.98
N PHE A 10 8.19 -11.54 5.16
CA PHE A 10 8.55 -10.13 5.36
C PHE A 10 10.04 -10.02 5.69
N GLU A 11 10.67 -8.96 5.18
CA GLU A 11 11.99 -8.59 5.65
C GLU A 11 11.93 -8.24 7.15
N PRO A 12 12.96 -8.58 7.94
CA PRO A 12 13.01 -8.20 9.35
C PRO A 12 12.76 -6.71 9.56
N TYR A 13 11.86 -6.39 10.48
CA TYR A 13 11.46 -5.03 10.82
C TYR A 13 11.31 -4.87 12.34
N GLU A 14 11.64 -3.70 12.86
CA GLU A 14 11.52 -3.42 14.31
C GLU A 14 10.28 -2.59 14.63
N ARG A 15 9.75 -1.86 13.64
CA ARG A 15 8.59 -0.98 13.79
C ARG A 15 7.75 -0.89 12.52
N LEU A 16 6.55 -0.36 12.69
CA LEU A 16 5.67 0.01 11.57
C LEU A 16 5.82 1.50 11.28
N ILE A 17 6.09 1.82 10.02
CA ILE A 17 6.21 3.18 9.50
C ILE A 17 4.87 3.68 8.94
N PRO A 18 4.50 4.95 9.17
CA PRO A 18 3.32 5.54 8.56
C PRO A 18 3.58 5.85 7.08
N ILE A 19 2.65 5.41 6.23
CA ILE A 19 2.51 5.81 4.84
C ILE A 19 1.08 6.29 4.60
N GLU A 20 0.88 7.15 3.61
CA GLU A 20 -0.46 7.56 3.18
C GLU A 20 -0.81 6.79 1.91
N VAL A 21 -2.01 6.21 1.85
CA VAL A 21 -2.52 5.50 0.68
C VAL A 21 -3.90 6.04 0.37
N MET A 22 -4.07 6.67 -0.81
CA MET A 22 -5.32 7.28 -1.24
C MET A 22 -5.93 8.24 -0.20
N GLY A 23 -5.09 9.03 0.48
CA GLY A 23 -5.50 9.97 1.52
C GLY A 23 -5.67 9.37 2.92
N GLN A 24 -5.47 8.06 3.10
CA GLN A 24 -5.59 7.38 4.39
C GLN A 24 -4.23 6.99 4.94
N VAL A 25 -3.95 7.36 6.19
CA VAL A 25 -2.69 6.97 6.86
C VAL A 25 -2.77 5.53 7.33
N MET A 26 -1.79 4.73 6.91
CA MET A 26 -1.66 3.31 7.21
C MET A 26 -0.27 3.01 7.76
N ARG A 27 -0.14 1.92 8.51
CA ARG A 27 1.12 1.49 9.12
C ARG A 27 1.59 0.18 8.51
N VAL A 28 2.79 0.17 7.94
CA VAL A 28 3.39 -1.00 7.27
C VAL A 28 4.77 -1.29 7.86
N PRO A 29 5.25 -2.54 7.82
CA PRO A 29 6.60 -2.86 8.29
C PRO A 29 7.65 -2.11 7.48
N GLU A 30 8.63 -1.53 8.17
CA GLU A 30 9.80 -0.94 7.49
C GLU A 30 10.64 -2.02 6.78
N ASN A 31 11.66 -1.60 6.03
CA ASN A 31 12.57 -2.45 5.24
C ASN A 31 11.92 -3.27 4.12
N ASN A 32 10.60 -3.24 4.00
CA ASN A 32 9.84 -4.00 3.03
C ASN A 32 9.50 -3.16 1.79
N VAL A 33 9.31 -3.84 0.65
CA VAL A 33 8.71 -3.21 -0.54
C VAL A 33 7.24 -2.89 -0.30
N VAL A 34 6.72 -1.88 -1.01
CA VAL A 34 5.34 -1.41 -0.83
C VAL A 34 4.32 -2.53 -1.01
N LEU A 35 4.51 -3.47 -1.95
CA LEU A 35 3.58 -4.59 -2.15
C LEU A 35 3.55 -5.54 -0.95
N ARG A 36 4.69 -5.75 -0.26
CA ARG A 36 4.71 -6.49 1.02
C ARG A 36 4.01 -5.69 2.12
N GLY A 37 4.17 -4.36 2.14
CA GLY A 37 3.38 -3.49 3.01
C GLY A 37 1.87 -3.65 2.78
N PHE A 38 1.43 -3.71 1.52
CA PHE A 38 0.05 -4.00 1.17
C PHE A 38 -0.40 -5.39 1.58
N GLN A 39 0.45 -6.40 1.42
CA GLN A 39 0.17 -7.76 1.89
C GLN A 39 0.05 -7.84 3.43
N PHE A 40 0.81 -7.03 4.16
CA PHE A 40 0.66 -6.90 5.60
C PHE A 40 -0.73 -6.34 5.97
N LEU A 41 -1.22 -5.36 5.20
CA LEU A 41 -2.53 -4.75 5.40
C LEU A 41 -3.69 -5.64 4.94
N ASP A 42 -3.49 -6.44 3.90
CA ASP A 42 -4.49 -7.36 3.35
C ASP A 42 -3.81 -8.61 2.77
N MET A 43 -3.53 -9.58 3.65
CA MET A 43 -2.80 -10.80 3.32
C MET A 43 -3.47 -11.59 2.20
N GLU A 44 -4.79 -11.74 2.28
CA GLU A 44 -5.56 -12.56 1.34
C GLU A 44 -5.60 -11.93 -0.05
N SER A 45 -5.97 -10.65 -0.15
CA SER A 45 -6.13 -10.01 -1.47
C SER A 45 -4.81 -9.87 -2.22
N ILE A 46 -3.69 -9.72 -1.51
CA ILE A 46 -2.38 -9.58 -2.16
C ILE A 46 -1.73 -10.94 -2.43
N SER A 47 -1.91 -11.94 -1.56
CA SER A 47 -1.34 -13.29 -1.79
C SER A 47 -2.02 -14.03 -2.93
N TYR A 48 -3.33 -13.85 -3.10
CA TYR A 48 -4.11 -14.48 -4.18
C TYR A 48 -4.40 -13.53 -5.36
N GLY A 49 -3.77 -12.35 -5.38
CA GLY A 49 -3.90 -11.40 -6.49
C GLY A 49 -2.99 -11.73 -7.67
N ASP A 50 -3.26 -11.12 -8.82
CA ASP A 50 -2.50 -11.31 -10.06
C ASP A 50 -1.15 -10.56 -10.02
N PHE A 51 -0.24 -10.93 -9.12
CA PHE A 51 1.06 -10.27 -8.98
C PHE A 51 2.22 -11.24 -9.27
N CYS A 52 3.09 -10.84 -10.20
CA CYS A 52 4.31 -11.60 -10.54
C CYS A 52 5.46 -11.47 -9.53
N TRP A 53 5.43 -10.47 -8.64
CA TRP A 53 6.50 -10.11 -7.68
C TRP A 53 7.89 -9.79 -8.26
N ASN A 54 8.13 -9.98 -9.56
CA ASN A 54 9.43 -9.79 -10.20
C ASN A 54 9.55 -8.49 -11.01
N GLY A 55 8.43 -7.81 -11.29
CA GLY A 55 8.38 -6.54 -12.02
C GLY A 55 7.87 -6.63 -13.47
N ASP A 56 7.46 -7.81 -13.93
CA ASP A 56 7.11 -8.02 -15.33
C ASP A 56 5.66 -7.65 -15.67
N CYS A 57 4.69 -8.02 -14.83
CA CYS A 57 3.27 -7.89 -15.17
C CYS A 57 2.68 -6.48 -15.04
N THR A 58 3.35 -5.56 -14.33
CA THR A 58 2.87 -4.21 -14.00
C THR A 58 1.54 -4.11 -13.21
N ASN A 59 0.89 -5.22 -12.85
CA ASN A 59 -0.37 -5.21 -12.10
C ASN A 59 -0.26 -4.52 -10.73
N CYS A 60 0.95 -4.44 -10.17
CA CYS A 60 1.24 -3.74 -8.91
C CYS A 60 1.66 -2.26 -9.10
N GLN A 61 1.38 -1.66 -10.25
CA GLN A 61 1.73 -0.27 -10.53
C GLN A 61 1.03 0.69 -9.55
N ILE A 62 1.80 1.68 -9.08
CA ILE A 62 1.35 2.77 -8.23
C ILE A 62 1.88 4.11 -8.74
N ARG A 63 1.28 5.19 -8.27
CA ARG A 63 1.82 6.54 -8.38
C ARG A 63 1.98 7.13 -6.99
N TYR A 64 3.14 7.73 -6.70
CA TYR A 64 3.50 8.14 -5.35
C TYR A 64 4.31 9.44 -5.32
N HIS A 65 4.30 10.08 -4.16
CA HIS A 65 5.17 11.18 -3.78
C HIS A 65 6.18 10.69 -2.75
N ARG A 66 7.42 11.20 -2.84
CA ARG A 66 8.42 10.99 -1.80
C ARG A 66 8.13 11.87 -0.58
N PRO A 67 8.67 11.52 0.59
CA PRO A 67 8.51 12.36 1.78
C PRO A 67 9.01 13.78 1.51
N GLY A 68 8.18 14.78 1.77
CA GLY A 68 8.51 16.20 1.56
C GLY A 68 8.55 16.66 0.09
N GLU A 69 8.15 15.81 -0.87
CA GLU A 69 8.08 16.18 -2.29
C GLU A 69 6.63 16.18 -2.78
N ASP A 70 6.30 17.10 -3.70
CA ASP A 70 5.00 17.14 -4.40
C ASP A 70 5.07 16.61 -5.84
N ARG A 71 6.22 16.05 -6.23
CA ARG A 71 6.37 15.39 -7.53
C ARG A 71 5.81 13.98 -7.49
N GLU A 72 4.78 13.74 -8.31
CA GLU A 72 4.24 12.41 -8.56
C GLU A 72 5.21 11.56 -9.42
N ARG A 73 5.38 10.29 -9.05
CA ARG A 73 6.28 9.34 -9.71
C ARG A 73 5.57 8.00 -9.90
N PRO A 74 5.65 7.36 -11.08
CA PRO A 74 5.22 5.99 -11.24
C PRO A 74 6.24 5.02 -10.62
N ALA A 75 5.77 3.89 -10.09
CA ALA A 75 6.61 2.76 -9.70
C ALA A 75 5.81 1.45 -9.71
N LEU A 76 6.52 0.33 -9.60
CA LEU A 76 5.95 -0.97 -9.29
C LEU A 76 6.09 -1.20 -7.78
N SER A 77 4.98 -1.43 -7.08
CA SER A 77 5.01 -1.57 -5.61
C SER A 77 5.82 -2.78 -5.15
N CYS A 78 6.02 -3.80 -5.99
CA CYS A 78 6.93 -4.93 -5.70
C CYS A 78 8.43 -4.58 -5.80
N ARG A 79 8.79 -3.41 -6.35
CA ARG A 79 10.20 -3.01 -6.59
C ARG A 79 10.62 -1.74 -5.85
N ILE A 80 9.69 -1.05 -5.18
CA ILE A 80 9.96 0.17 -4.44
C ILE A 80 9.80 -0.08 -2.93
N GLN A 81 10.79 0.35 -2.15
CA GLN A 81 10.73 0.27 -0.68
C GLN A 81 9.69 1.22 -0.12
N ALA A 82 8.93 0.75 0.88
CA ALA A 82 8.11 1.62 1.70
C ALA A 82 9.01 2.56 2.51
N ARG A 83 8.65 3.84 2.56
CA ARG A 83 9.37 4.86 3.33
C ARG A 83 8.40 5.68 4.14
N GLU A 84 8.79 5.99 5.36
CA GLU A 84 8.00 6.84 6.26
C GLU A 84 7.68 8.18 5.60
N GLY A 85 6.40 8.57 5.61
CA GLY A 85 5.92 9.79 4.96
C GLY A 85 5.75 9.69 3.43
N MET A 86 5.93 8.50 2.84
CA MET A 86 5.54 8.25 1.44
C MET A 86 4.03 8.38 1.28
N ARG A 87 3.59 9.04 0.20
CA ARG A 87 2.17 9.17 -0.16
C ARG A 87 1.89 8.47 -1.47
N ILE A 88 1.01 7.48 -1.47
CA ILE A 88 0.57 6.73 -2.64
C ILE A 88 -0.77 7.30 -3.08
N VAL A 89 -0.76 7.99 -4.23
CA VAL A 89 -1.90 8.79 -4.74
C VAL A 89 -2.62 8.10 -5.90
N GLY A 90 -2.11 6.96 -6.36
CA GLY A 90 -2.77 6.15 -7.38
C GLY A 90 -2.42 4.68 -7.23
N LEU A 91 -3.44 3.82 -7.40
CA LEU A 91 -3.31 2.37 -7.36
C LEU A 91 -3.79 1.77 -8.68
N SER A 92 -3.14 0.68 -9.10
CA SER A 92 -3.67 -0.21 -10.13
C SER A 92 -4.98 -0.86 -9.65
N LYS A 93 -5.90 -1.13 -10.58
CA LYS A 93 -7.18 -1.82 -10.33
C LYS A 93 -7.03 -3.24 -9.74
N HIS A 94 -5.84 -3.84 -9.87
CA HIS A 94 -5.53 -5.15 -9.32
C HIS A 94 -5.19 -5.09 -7.83
N ILE A 95 -4.82 -3.92 -7.30
CA ILE A 95 -4.56 -3.72 -5.88
C ILE A 95 -5.89 -3.40 -5.20
N ARG A 96 -6.44 -4.38 -4.48
CA ARG A 96 -7.65 -4.23 -3.68
C ARG A 96 -7.27 -4.34 -2.21
N LEU A 97 -7.50 -3.28 -1.45
CA LEU A 97 -7.23 -3.25 -0.01
C LEU A 97 -8.55 -3.04 0.72
N ARG A 98 -9.01 -4.03 1.50
CA ARG A 98 -10.28 -3.95 2.24
C ARG A 98 -10.35 -2.77 3.21
N CYS A 99 -9.21 -2.40 3.77
CA CYS A 99 -9.06 -1.26 4.66
C CYS A 99 -9.27 0.11 3.99
N LEU A 100 -9.10 0.21 2.66
CA LEU A 100 -9.41 1.43 1.91
C LEU A 100 -10.90 1.53 1.53
N SER A 101 -11.56 0.39 1.32
CA SER A 101 -13.00 0.36 1.00
C SER A 101 -13.93 0.78 2.14
N ALA A 102 -13.40 0.96 3.36
CA ALA A 102 -14.15 1.38 4.54
C ALA A 102 -14.21 2.91 4.72
N ALA A 103 -13.57 3.70 3.85
CA ALA A 103 -13.80 5.14 3.78
C ALA A 103 -15.16 5.37 3.13
N ALA A 104 -16.17 5.70 3.94
CA ALA A 104 -17.43 6.26 3.45
C ALA A 104 -17.13 7.40 2.46
N PRO A 105 -17.92 7.54 1.38
CA PRO A 105 -17.80 8.70 0.51
C PRO A 105 -17.94 9.97 1.37
N PRO A 106 -17.19 11.06 1.09
CA PRO A 106 -17.45 12.32 1.76
C PRO A 106 -18.92 12.67 1.58
N ALA A 107 -19.62 12.85 2.69
CA ALA A 107 -20.98 13.34 2.72
C ALA A 107 -20.98 14.80 2.25
N ASN A 108 -20.97 15.02 0.92
CA ASN A 108 -21.34 16.28 0.31
C ASN A 108 -22.28 16.08 -0.88
N LEU A 109 -23.29 15.22 -0.70
CA LEU A 109 -24.59 15.50 -1.30
C LEU A 109 -25.27 16.56 -0.43
N THR A 110 -24.93 17.82 -0.65
CA THR A 110 -25.71 18.97 -0.18
C THR A 110 -25.94 19.90 -1.37
N SER A 111 -27.19 19.88 -1.84
CA SER A 111 -27.95 20.98 -2.46
C SER A 111 -27.41 21.54 -3.78
N ALA A 112 -28.09 21.35 -4.93
CA ALA A 112 -29.33 22.02 -5.38
C ALA A 112 -29.03 22.66 -6.77
N PRO A 113 -30.01 23.10 -7.59
CA PRO A 113 -31.47 23.11 -7.43
C PRO A 113 -32.23 22.03 -8.21
#